data_AF-A0A968CWG9-F1
#
_entry.id   AF-A0A968CWG9-F1
#
_cell.length_a   1.000
_cell.length_b   1.000
_cell.length_c   1.000
_cell.angle_alpha   90.00
_cell.angle_beta   90.00
_cell.angle_gamma   90.00
#
_symmetry.space_group_name_H-M   'P 1'
#
loop_
_entity.id
_entity.type
_entity.pdbx_description
1 polymer ?
#
loop_
_entity_poly.entity_id
_entity_poly.type
_entity_poly.pdbx_seq_one_letter_code
_entity_poly.pdbx_strand_id
1 'polypeptide(L)' 'VRDWIHVKDHCKAVDKVLHEGKIGETYCIGGNNEIANIQLTKKIL' A
#
# COMPACT_ATOMS: atom_id res chain seq x y z
N VAL A 1 5.97 -10.05 -9.59
CA VAL A 1 4.70 -9.74 -8.87
C VAL A 1 4.95 -8.55 -7.97
N ARG A 2 3.96 -7.64 -7.82
CA ARG A 2 4.04 -6.43 -7.00
C ARG A 2 2.76 -6.28 -6.20
N ASP A 3 2.89 -5.74 -4.98
CA ASP A 3 1.75 -5.26 -4.20
C ASP A 3 1.44 -3.82 -4.60
N TRP A 4 0.22 -3.55 -5.05
CA TRP A 4 -0.19 -2.23 -5.53
C TRP A 4 -1.12 -1.55 -4.53
N ILE A 5 -0.65 -0.50 -3.86
CA ILE A 5 -1.47 0.29 -2.94
C ILE A 5 -1.98 1.55 -3.63
N HIS A 6 -3.28 1.84 -3.48
CA HIS A 6 -3.84 3.10 -3.93
C HIS A 6 -3.37 4.25 -3.02
N VAL A 7 -3.01 5.39 -3.60
CA VAL A 7 -2.39 6.51 -2.88
C VAL A 7 -3.20 6.98 -1.68
N LYS A 8 -4.54 7.03 -1.78
CA LYS A 8 -5.40 7.44 -0.66
C LYS A 8 -5.34 6.49 0.52
N ASP A 9 -5.18 5.20 0.28
CA ASP A 9 -5.08 4.21 1.36
C ASP A 9 -3.71 4.27 2.03
N HIS A 10 -2.65 4.55 1.25
CA HIS A 10 -1.34 4.83 1.79
C HIS A 10 -1.36 6.08 2.70
N CYS A 11 -1.98 7.18 2.26
CA CYS A 11 -2.13 8.38 3.08
C CYS A 11 -2.91 8.12 4.38
N LYS A 12 -4.02 7.37 4.33
CA LYS A 12 -4.78 6.98 5.53
C LYS A 12 -3.96 6.12 6.48
N ALA A 13 -3.13 5.22 5.97
CA ALA A 13 -2.27 4.40 6.80
C ALA A 13 -1.18 5.23 7.49
N VAL A 14 -0.59 6.20 6.79
CA VAL A 14 0.35 7.16 7.40
C VAL A 14 -0.35 8.00 8.46
N ASP A 15 -1.55 8.51 8.20
CA ASP A 15 -2.35 9.25 9.17
C ASP A 15 -2.66 8.43 10.43
N LYS A 16 -2.97 7.14 10.26
CA LYS A 16 -3.15 6.22 11.39
C LYS A 16 -1.87 6.02 12.19
N VAL A 17 -0.72 5.82 11.53
CA VAL A 17 0.59 5.69 12.20
C VAL A 17 0.96 6.98 12.93
N LEU A 18 0.60 8.15 12.38
CA LEU A 18 0.82 9.43 13.04
C LEU A 18 0.08 9.54 14.38
N HIS A 19 -1.18 9.08 14.44
CA HIS A 19 -2.03 9.20 15.63
C HIS A 19 -1.84 8.06 16.65
N GLU A 20 -1.62 6.83 16.17
CA GLU A 20 -1.64 5.61 16.99
C GLU A 20 -0.31 4.84 16.98
N GLY A 21 0.67 5.28 16.19
CA GLY A 21 1.97 4.63 16.07
C GLY A 21 2.81 4.75 17.34
N LYS A 22 3.68 3.77 17.53
CA LYS A 22 4.66 3.73 18.61
C LYS A 22 5.97 4.33 18.11
N ILE A 23 6.54 5.23 18.91
CA ILE A 23 7.82 5.88 18.59
C ILE A 23 8.92 4.82 18.48
N GLY A 24 9.70 4.89 17.40
CA GLY A 24 10.80 3.96 17.14
C GLY A 24 10.41 2.69 16.40
N GLU A 25 9.10 2.42 16.20
CA GLU A 25 8.63 1.27 15.43
C GLU A 25 8.58 1.56 13.93
N THR A 26 8.66 0.49 13.13
CA THR A 26 8.51 0.54 11.68
C THR A 26 7.24 -0.19 11.25
N TYR A 27 6.47 0.40 10.34
CA TYR A 27 5.18 -0.14 9.88
C TYR A 27 5.22 -0.45 8.39
N CYS A 28 4.98 -1.72 8.02
CA CYS A 28 4.80 -2.12 6.63
C CYS A 28 3.36 -1.82 6.17
N ILE A 29 3.21 -0.96 5.16
CA ILE A 29 1.92 -0.57 4.60
C ILE A 29 1.85 -1.11 3.16
N GLY A 30 0.90 -2.01 2.91
CA GLY A 30 0.69 -2.67 1.62
C GLY A 30 -0.76 -2.57 1.13
N GLY A 31 -0.97 -2.87 -0.14
CA GLY A 31 -2.28 -2.89 -0.80
C GLY A 31 -3.03 -4.22 -0.67
N ASN A 32 -2.39 -5.23 -0.09
CA ASN A 32 -2.89 -6.60 0.02
C ASN A 32 -3.37 -7.17 -1.32
N ASN A 33 -2.69 -6.81 -2.42
CA ASN A 33 -2.99 -7.34 -3.74
C ASN A 33 -1.70 -7.58 -4.53
N GLU A 34 -1.32 -8.84 -4.61
CA GLU A 34 -0.17 -9.23 -5.41
C GLU A 34 -0.59 -9.44 -6.87
N ILE A 35 -0.17 -8.53 -7.74
CA ILE A 35 -0.52 -8.55 -9.17
C ILE A 35 0.76 -8.57 -10.01
N ALA A 36 0.81 -9.45 -11.02
CA ALA A 36 1.89 -9.46 -12.00
C ALA A 36 1.74 -8.30 -12.99
N ASN A 37 2.86 -7.71 -13.43
CA ASN A 37 2.83 -6.58 -14.36
C ASN A 37 1.98 -6.87 -15.62
N ILE A 38 2.09 -8.07 -16.19
CA ILE A 38 1.31 -8.47 -17.37
C ILE A 38 -0.20 -8.46 -17.12
N GLN A 39 -0.65 -8.80 -15.89
CA GLN A 39 -2.05 -8.76 -15.52
C GLN A 39 -2.53 -7.31 -15.36
N LEU A 40 -1.68 -6.43 -14.81
CA LEU A 40 -1.98 -5.01 -14.69
C LEU A 40 -2.07 -4.35 -16.07
N THR A 41 -1.12 -4.62 -16.97
CA THR A 41 -1.13 -4.10 -18.34
C THR A 41 -2.45 -4.45 -19.06
N LYS A 42 -2.94 -5.68 -18.92
CA LYS A 42 -4.23 -6.13 -19.49
C LYS A 42 -5.48 -5.47 -18.88
N LYS A 43 -5.37 -4.84 -17.71
CA LYS A 43 -6.48 -4.10 -17.10
C LYS A 43 -6.53 -2.63 -17.53
N ILE A 44 -5.41 -2.11 -18.03
CA ILE A 44 -5.26 -0.71 -18.44
C ILE A 44 -5.48 -0.54 -19.95
N LEU A 45 -5.04 -1.51 -20.74
CA LEU A 45 -5.23 -1.59 -22.20
C LEU A 45 -6.51 -2.36 -22.54
#